data_AF-A0A2G8SUU6-F1
#
_entry.id   AF-A0A2G8SUU6-F1
#
_cell.length_a   1.000
_cell.length_b   1.000
_cell.length_c   1.000
_cell.angle_alpha   90.00
_cell.angle_beta   90.00
_cell.angle_gamma   90.00
#
_symmetry.space_group_name_H-M   'P 1'
#
loop_
_entity.id
_entity.type
_entity.pdbx_description
1 polymer ?
#
loop_
_entity_poly.entity_id
_entity_poly.type
_entity_poly.pdbx_seq_one_letter_code
_entity_poly.pdbx_strand_id
1 'polypeptide(L)'
;MLINCFPEHLGHRDPMNNTLLYPALMFLRKHFRRRDISVASAILPQRAKDLNPEIEDEVGEVVLIVALFQLEEEEYLNRMTQAQVDELEELMGTKPTWWRIAHLMTGL
;
A
#
# COMPACT_ATOMS: atom_id res chain seq x y z
N MET A 1 -5.16 6.83 -4.28
CA MET A 1 -4.86 7.34 -2.92
C MET A 1 -6.09 7.20 -2.04
N LEU A 2 -5.93 6.62 -0.85
CA LEU A 2 -6.94 6.37 0.22
C LEU A 2 -7.85 7.58 0.54
N ILE A 3 -7.36 8.76 0.17
CA ILE A 3 -7.96 10.07 0.38
C ILE A 3 -9.00 10.45 -0.68
N ASN A 4 -8.92 9.86 -1.87
CA ASN A 4 -9.95 10.01 -2.90
C ASN A 4 -11.29 9.41 -2.44
N CYS A 5 -11.27 8.52 -1.44
CA CYS A 5 -12.46 7.90 -0.87
C CYS A 5 -13.12 8.74 0.23
N PHE A 6 -12.43 9.74 0.81
CA PHE A 6 -12.95 10.57 1.91
C PHE A 6 -12.58 12.07 1.79
N PRO A 7 -12.80 12.73 0.64
CA PRO A 7 -12.37 14.11 0.41
C PRO A 7 -12.97 15.10 1.42
N GLU A 8 -14.21 14.88 1.82
CA GLU A 8 -14.95 15.74 2.76
C GLU A 8 -14.54 15.56 4.23
N HIS A 9 -13.83 14.48 4.58
CA HIS A 9 -13.33 14.26 5.95
C HIS A 9 -11.91 14.81 6.16
N LEU A 10 -11.26 15.24 5.08
CA LEU A 10 -9.87 15.69 5.09
C LEU A 10 -9.72 17.21 5.11
N GLY A 11 -10.80 17.98 4.99
CA GLY A 11 -10.84 19.40 5.34
C GLY A 11 -9.70 20.24 4.76
N HIS A 12 -9.48 20.17 3.43
CA HIS A 12 -8.40 20.84 2.70
C HIS A 12 -6.97 20.45 3.10
N ARG A 13 -6.77 19.36 3.86
CA ARG A 13 -5.42 18.89 4.19
C ARG A 13 -4.76 18.27 2.97
N ASP A 14 -3.46 18.55 2.83
CA ASP A 14 -2.61 17.87 1.86
C ASP A 14 -2.75 16.36 2.04
N PRO A 15 -3.16 15.63 0.99
CA PRO A 15 -3.33 14.19 1.06
C PRO A 15 -2.02 13.43 1.35
N MET A 16 -0.86 14.06 1.14
CA MET A 16 0.46 13.52 1.46
C MET A 16 0.94 13.89 2.87
N ASN A 17 0.09 14.51 3.69
CA ASN A 17 0.47 14.89 5.03
C ASN A 17 0.71 13.66 5.93
N ASN A 18 1.95 13.49 6.41
CA ASN A 18 2.36 12.39 7.29
C ASN A 18 1.50 12.25 8.57
N THR A 19 0.83 13.31 9.02
CA THR A 19 -0.10 13.24 10.16
C THR A 19 -1.33 12.37 9.89
N LEU A 20 -1.61 12.05 8.62
CA LEU A 20 -2.72 11.20 8.19
C LEU A 20 -2.35 9.71 8.14
N LEU A 21 -1.08 9.34 8.36
CA LEU A 21 -0.62 7.95 8.27
C LEU A 21 -1.26 7.03 9.30
N TYR A 22 -1.33 7.48 10.56
CA TYR A 22 -1.92 6.66 11.61
C TYR A 22 -3.45 6.48 11.45
N PRO A 23 -4.24 7.53 11.15
CA PRO A 23 -5.64 7.36 10.77
C PRO A 23 -5.86 6.44 9.56
N ALA A 24 -5.07 6.60 8.50
CA ALA A 24 -5.16 5.74 7.31
C ALA A 24 -4.85 4.28 7.64
N LEU A 25 -3.82 4.03 8.45
CA LEU A 25 -3.49 2.71 8.96
C LEU A 25 -4.65 2.11 9.77
N MET A 26 -5.25 2.87 10.70
CA MET A 26 -6.38 2.40 11.51
C MET A 26 -7.60 2.07 10.65
N PHE A 27 -7.89 2.90 9.65
CA PHE A 27 -8.95 2.64 8.69
C PHE A 27 -8.71 1.33 7.94
N LEU A 28 -7.54 1.16 7.32
CA LEU A 28 -7.19 -0.06 6.59
C LEU A 28 -7.29 -1.31 7.45
N ARG A 29 -6.73 -1.27 8.67
CA ARG A 29 -6.78 -2.41 9.59
C ARG A 29 -8.20 -2.78 9.97
N LYS A 30 -9.07 -1.78 10.19
CA LYS A 30 -10.49 -1.99 10.50
C LYS A 30 -11.26 -2.53 9.31
N HIS A 31 -11.04 -1.95 8.12
CA HIS A 31 -11.72 -2.29 6.87
C HIS A 31 -11.43 -3.73 6.45
N PHE A 32 -10.15 -4.09 6.37
CA PHE A 32 -9.71 -5.43 5.97
C PHE A 32 -9.66 -6.43 7.13
N ARG A 33 -9.97 -6.00 8.36
CA ARG A 33 -9.85 -6.81 9.60
C ARG A 33 -8.47 -7.45 9.80
N ARG A 34 -7.42 -6.70 9.47
CA ARG A 34 -6.04 -7.16 9.38
C ARG A 34 -5.15 -6.29 10.27
N ARG A 35 -4.51 -6.85 11.29
CA ARG A 35 -3.65 -6.08 12.22
C ARG A 35 -2.21 -5.93 11.72
N ASP A 36 -1.84 -6.78 10.79
CA ASP A 36 -0.53 -6.92 10.14
C ASP A 36 -0.29 -5.88 9.04
N ILE A 37 -1.31 -5.11 8.63
CA ILE A 37 -1.09 -3.94 7.77
C ILE A 37 -0.22 -2.95 8.53
N SER A 38 0.80 -2.41 7.88
CA SER A 38 1.64 -1.33 8.38
C SER A 38 1.80 -0.23 7.34
N VAL A 39 2.03 0.99 7.81
CA VAL A 39 2.27 2.16 6.96
C VAL A 39 3.58 2.79 7.43
N ALA A 40 4.49 3.04 6.49
CA ALA A 40 5.77 3.68 6.72
C ALA A 40 5.97 4.83 5.73
N SER A 41 6.88 5.75 6.03
CA SER A 41 7.42 6.70 5.06
C SER A 41 8.90 6.40 4.83
N ALA A 42 9.35 6.50 3.58
CA ALA A 42 10.74 6.26 3.21
C ALA A 42 11.14 7.12 2.02
N ILE A 43 12.45 7.28 1.80
CA ILE A 43 12.99 7.91 0.58
C ILE A 43 12.97 6.88 -0.55
N LEU A 44 12.39 7.23 -1.71
CA LEU A 44 12.29 6.34 -2.87
C LEU A 44 13.68 6.08 -3.49
N PRO A 45 14.22 4.85 -3.45
CA PRO A 45 15.47 4.52 -4.12
C PRO A 45 15.24 4.16 -5.60
N GLN A 46 16.25 4.37 -6.45
CA GLN A 46 16.23 3.97 -7.87
C GLN A 46 15.81 2.50 -8.05
N ARG A 47 16.35 1.60 -7.23
CA ARG A 47 16.04 0.16 -7.26
C ARG A 47 14.54 -0.13 -7.12
N ALA A 48 13.81 0.64 -6.32
CA ALA A 48 12.37 0.44 -6.16
C ALA A 48 11.61 0.85 -7.44
N LYS A 49 12.06 1.93 -8.09
CA LYS A 49 11.52 2.39 -9.38
C LYS A 49 11.82 1.40 -10.51
N ASP A 50 13.02 0.80 -10.52
CA ASP A 50 13.38 -0.24 -11.48
C ASP A 50 12.49 -1.50 -11.33
N LEU A 51 12.14 -1.86 -10.09
CA LEU A 51 11.26 -3.00 -9.77
C LEU A 51 9.77 -2.68 -10.00
N ASN A 52 9.39 -1.41 -9.89
CA ASN A 52 8.02 -0.96 -10.09
C ASN A 52 8.00 0.37 -10.89
N PRO A 53 8.01 0.30 -12.23
CA PRO A 53 8.06 1.48 -13.10
C PRO A 53 6.80 2.36 -13.05
N GLU A 54 5.70 1.87 -12.46
CA GLU A 54 4.44 2.62 -12.31
C GLU A 54 4.46 3.61 -11.14
N ILE A 55 5.52 3.59 -10.30
CA ILE A 55 5.70 4.63 -9.29
C ILE A 55 5.96 5.96 -10.01
N GLU A 56 5.03 6.90 -9.88
CA GLU A 56 5.11 8.21 -10.52
C GLU A 56 6.16 9.11 -9.83
N ASP A 57 6.29 9.01 -8.51
CA ASP A 57 7.20 9.80 -7.66
C ASP A 57 8.67 9.74 -8.13
N GLU A 58 9.43 10.82 -7.93
CA GLU A 58 10.84 10.91 -8.32
C GLU A 58 11.78 10.21 -7.34
N VAL A 59 12.92 9.73 -7.85
CA VAL A 59 13.96 9.14 -6.99
C VAL A 59 14.48 10.21 -6.04
N GLY A 60 14.49 9.90 -4.74
CA GLY A 60 14.84 10.85 -3.69
C GLY A 60 13.65 11.50 -2.99
N GLU A 61 12.42 11.33 -3.50
CA GLU A 61 11.22 11.83 -2.83
C GLU A 61 10.82 10.96 -1.63
N VAL A 62 10.12 11.57 -0.67
CA VAL A 62 9.53 10.85 0.47
C VAL A 62 8.20 10.25 0.03
N VAL A 63 8.13 8.93 0.01
CA VAL A 63 6.94 8.17 -0.39
C VAL A 63 6.32 7.46 0.80
N LEU A 64 5.01 7.18 0.67
CA LEU A 64 4.25 6.40 1.64
C LEU A 64 4.21 4.94 1.21
N ILE A 65 4.61 4.05 2.11
CA ILE A 65 4.65 2.61 1.88
C ILE A 65 3.55 1.97 2.71
N VAL A 66 2.61 1.30 2.05
CA VAL A 66 1.70 0.35 2.69
C VAL A 66 2.35 -1.02 2.62
N ALA A 67 2.84 -1.51 3.74
CA ALA A 67 3.41 -2.85 3.84
C ALA A 67 2.36 -3.81 4.39
N LEU A 68 2.10 -4.86 3.61
CA LEU A 68 1.40 -6.05 4.01
C LEU A 68 2.49 -7.10 4.26
N PHE A 69 2.46 -7.71 5.45
CA PHE A 69 3.31 -8.83 5.85
C PHE A 69 4.75 -8.49 6.27
N GLN A 70 5.18 -9.07 7.40
CA GLN A 70 6.55 -9.57 7.56
C GLN A 70 6.66 -10.88 6.76
N LEU A 71 7.86 -11.31 6.35
CA LEU A 71 8.02 -12.53 5.56
C LEU A 71 7.88 -13.78 6.45
N GLU A 72 6.68 -14.02 7.01
CA GLU A 72 6.37 -15.19 7.84
C GLU A 72 5.36 -16.12 7.15
N GLU A 73 5.48 -17.43 7.40
CA GLU A 73 4.67 -18.47 6.75
C GLU A 73 3.16 -18.32 7.04
N GLU A 74 2.81 -18.02 8.29
CA GLU A 74 1.42 -17.80 8.72
C GLU A 74 0.77 -16.64 7.95
N GLU A 75 1.56 -15.60 7.68
CA GLU A 75 1.12 -14.42 6.96
C GLU A 75 0.92 -14.69 5.46
N TYR A 76 1.75 -15.54 4.84
CA TYR A 76 1.56 -16.00 3.47
C TYR A 76 0.29 -16.85 3.28
N LEU A 77 0.00 -17.72 4.26
CA LEU A 77 -1.20 -18.57 4.26
C LEU A 77 -2.48 -17.75 4.48
N ASN A 78 -2.40 -16.68 5.27
CA ASN A 78 -3.50 -15.77 5.55
C ASN A 78 -3.51 -14.53 4.63
N ARG A 79 -2.97 -14.67 3.42
CA ARG A 79 -2.85 -13.53 2.50
C ARG A 79 -4.21 -13.00 2.03
N MET A 80 -4.24 -11.74 1.60
CA MET A 80 -5.45 -11.14 1.03
C MET A 80 -5.89 -11.94 -0.20
N THR A 81 -7.21 -12.15 -0.33
CA THR A 81 -7.80 -12.76 -1.53
C THR A 81 -7.70 -11.80 -2.72
N GLN A 82 -7.91 -12.32 -3.93
CA GLN A 82 -7.98 -11.49 -5.15
C GLN A 82 -8.93 -10.30 -4.97
N ALA A 83 -10.15 -10.57 -4.51
CA ALA A 83 -11.17 -9.53 -4.32
C ALA A 83 -10.72 -8.45 -3.34
N GLN A 84 -10.02 -8.84 -2.27
CA GLN A 84 -9.46 -7.87 -1.32
C GLN A 84 -8.30 -7.07 -1.91
N VAL A 85 -7.48 -7.70 -2.77
CA VAL A 85 -6.39 -7.00 -3.49
C VAL A 85 -6.95 -6.00 -4.49
N ASP A 86 -8.01 -6.36 -5.22
CA ASP A 86 -8.65 -5.45 -6.17
C ASP A 86 -9.35 -4.29 -5.44
N GLU A 87 -10.02 -4.56 -4.31
CA GLU A 87 -10.58 -3.51 -3.44
C GLU A 87 -9.48 -2.58 -2.89
N LEU A 88 -8.32 -3.14 -2.51
CA LEU A 88 -7.18 -2.35 -2.07
C LEU A 88 -6.61 -1.50 -3.22
N GLU A 89 -6.57 -2.01 -4.44
CA GLU A 89 -6.19 -1.25 -5.64
C GLU A 89 -7.15 -0.09 -5.89
N GLU A 90 -8.47 -0.29 -5.76
CA GLU A 90 -9.44 0.80 -5.89
C GLU A 90 -9.19 1.92 -4.86
N LEU A 91 -8.86 1.56 -3.61
CA LEU A 91 -8.55 2.52 -2.56
C LEU A 91 -7.21 3.23 -2.79
N MET A 92 -6.18 2.49 -3.22
CA MET A 92 -4.80 2.97 -3.21
C MET A 92 -4.33 3.49 -4.56
N GLY A 93 -4.93 3.04 -5.66
CA GLY A 93 -4.56 3.34 -7.05
C GLY A 93 -3.51 2.37 -7.63
N THR A 94 -3.04 1.39 -6.86
CA THR A 94 -2.06 0.39 -7.30
C THR A 94 -2.22 -0.90 -6.52
N LYS A 95 -1.97 -2.04 -7.18
CA LYS A 95 -1.82 -3.33 -6.49
C LYS A 95 -0.56 -3.36 -5.62
N PRO A 96 -0.53 -4.16 -4.54
CA PRO A 96 0.68 -4.39 -3.76
C PRO A 96 1.80 -5.00 -4.62
N THR A 97 3.05 -4.61 -4.39
CA THR A 97 4.20 -5.11 -5.16
C THR A 97 4.35 -6.64 -5.06
N TRP A 98 4.07 -7.24 -3.90
CA TRP A 98 4.12 -8.71 -3.72
C TRP A 98 3.14 -9.46 -4.63
N TRP A 99 2.01 -8.83 -4.98
CA TRP A 99 1.00 -9.43 -5.85
C TRP A 99 1.55 -9.67 -7.25
N ARG A 100 2.29 -8.68 -7.78
CA ARG A 100 2.98 -8.76 -9.08
C ARG A 100 4.07 -9.83 -9.06
N ILE A 101 4.87 -9.87 -8.00
CA ILE A 101 5.93 -10.88 -7.84
C ILE A 101 5.34 -12.29 -7.81
N ALA A 102 4.26 -12.50 -7.05
CA ALA A 102 3.58 -13.80 -7.00
C ALA A 102 3.09 -14.25 -8.39
N HIS A 103 2.53 -13.34 -9.19
CA HIS A 103 2.09 -13.63 -10.57
C HIS A 103 3.25 -14.03 -11.48
N LEU A 104 4.39 -13.33 -11.37
CA LEU A 104 5.59 -13.66 -12.12
C LEU A 104 6.15 -15.04 -11.76
N MET A 105 6.00 -15.46 -10.49
CA MET A 105 6.46 -16.76 -10.02
C MET A 105 5.50 -17.91 -10.36
N THR A 106 4.19 -17.67 -10.46
CA THR A 106 3.20 -18.70 -10.87
C THR A 106 3.14 -18.95 -12.37
N GLY A 107 3.78 -18.09 -13.17
CA GLY A 107 3.94 -18.28 -14.62
C GLY A 107 5.22 -19.04 -15.03
N LEU A 108 6.02 -19.49 -14.05
CA LEU A 108 7.15 -20.41 -14.19
C LEU A 108 6.73 -21.83 -13.78
#